data_AF-A0A7C6WQI9-F1
#
_entry.id   AF-A0A7C6WQI9-F1
#
_cell.length_a   1.000
_cell.length_b   1.000
_cell.length_c   1.000
_cell.angle_alpha   90.00
_cell.angle_beta   90.00
_cell.angle_gamma   90.00
#
_symmetry.space_group_name_H-M   'P 1'
#
loop_
_entity.id
_entity.type
_entity.pdbx_description
1 polymer ?
#
loop_
_entity_poly.entity_id
_entity_poly.type
_entity_poly.pdbx_seq_one_letter_code
_entity_poly.pdbx_strand_id
1 'polypeptide(L)' 'MEVILMQDVKSLGKKGDIVKVSDGYARNFILPKKLGLEATKQNLYDLKLQK' A
#
# COMPACT_ATOMS: atom_id res chain seq x y z
N MET A 1 3.48 -3.00 -9.41
CA MET A 1 3.87 -3.03 -7.98
C MET A 1 2.63 -3.25 -7.11
N GLU A 2 2.75 -4.07 -6.07
CA GLU A 2 1.68 -4.25 -5.08
C GLU A 2 1.95 -3.35 -3.87
N VAL A 3 0.91 -2.71 -3.37
CA VAL A 3 1.02 -1.71 -2.31
C VAL A 3 -0.09 -1.92 -1.30
N ILE A 4 0.27 -1.94 -0.02
CA ILE A 4 -0.63 -1.97 1.12
C ILE A 4 -1.02 -0.53 1.45
N LEU A 5 -2.30 -0.21 1.39
CA LEU A 5 -2.79 1.12 1.73
C LEU A 5 -2.75 1.34 3.25
N MET A 6 -2.08 2.40 3.70
CA MET A 6 -2.06 2.79 5.12
C MET A 6 -3.20 3.75 5.47
N GLN A 7 -3.83 4.34 4.46
CA GLN A 7 -4.91 5.32 4.57
C GLN A 7 -5.96 5.03 3.50
N ASP A 8 -7.17 5.52 3.71
CA ASP A 8 -8.21 5.45 2.70
C ASP A 8 -7.83 6.33 1.50
N VAL A 9 -7.75 5.74 0.31
CA VAL A 9 -7.46 6.45 -0.92
C VAL A 9 -8.67 6.29 -1.84
N LYS A 10 -9.37 7.40 -2.08
CA LYS A 10 -10.64 7.43 -2.82
C LYS A 10 -10.62 6.70 -4.17
N SER A 11 -9.47 6.68 -4.86
CA SER A 11 -9.29 6.04 -6.17
C SER A 11 -8.80 4.59 -6.11
N LEU A 12 -8.40 4.08 -4.95
CA LEU A 12 -7.76 2.76 -4.82
C LEU A 12 -8.52 1.83 -3.88
N GLY A 13 -8.93 2.29 -2.70
CA GLY A 13 -9.49 1.44 -1.67
C GLY A 13 -9.36 2.01 -0.26
N LYS A 14 -9.64 1.17 0.73
CA LYS A 14 -9.58 1.53 2.15
C LYS A 14 -8.22 1.19 2.74
N LYS A 15 -7.95 1.71 3.94
CA LYS A 15 -6.81 1.36 4.78
C LYS A 15 -6.78 -0.16 5.01
N GLY A 16 -5.63 -0.76 4.77
CA GLY A 16 -5.39 -2.19 4.92
C GLY A 16 -5.59 -3.00 3.63
N ASP A 17 -6.13 -2.39 2.57
CA ASP A 17 -6.29 -3.07 1.29
C ASP A 17 -4.95 -3.19 0.56
N ILE A 18 -4.76 -4.33 -0.10
CA ILE A 18 -3.63 -4.58 -0.98
C ILE A 18 -4.09 -4.28 -2.40
N VAL A 19 -3.50 -3.26 -3.02
CA VAL A 19 -3.85 -2.82 -4.37
C VAL A 19 -2.66 -2.99 -5.32
N LYS A 20 -2.95 -3.38 -6.55
CA LYS A 20 -1.95 -3.48 -7.62
C LYS A 20 -1.96 -2.20 -8.44
N VAL A 21 -0.85 -1.48 -8.43
CA VAL A 21 -0.69 -0.20 -9.14
C VAL A 21 0.54 -0.22 -10.04
N SER A 22 0.64 0.75 -10.94
CA SER A 22 1.85 0.94 -11.74
C SER A 22 3.02 1.36 -10.86
N ASP A 23 4.23 0.94 -11.24
CA ASP A 23 5.41 1.18 -10.42
C ASP A 23 5.72 2.68 -10.27
N GLY A 24 5.46 3.47 -11.32
CA GLY A 24 5.60 4.92 -11.27
C GLY A 24 4.61 5.57 -10.31
N TYR A 25 3.38 5.08 -10.24
CA TYR A 25 2.37 5.62 -9.33
C TYR A 25 2.70 5.27 -7.86
N ALA A 26 3.16 4.05 -7.61
CA ALA A 26 3.63 3.68 -6.28
C ALA A 26 4.83 4.54 -5.84
N ARG A 27 5.87 4.64 -6.68
CA ARG A 27 7.13 5.32 -6.34
C ARG A 27 7.02 6.84 -6.29
N ASN A 28 6.23 7.46 -7.16
CA ASN A 28 6.15 8.92 -7.26
C ASN A 28 4.98 9.54 -6.47
N PHE A 29 3.94 8.76 -6.17
CA PHE A 29 2.74 9.28 -5.50
C PHE A 29 2.49 8.61 -4.15
N ILE A 30 2.40 7.29 -4.10
CA ILE A 30 1.93 6.60 -2.88
C ILE A 30 3.00 6.60 -1.78
N LEU A 31 4.22 6.17 -2.11
CA LEU A 31 5.33 6.06 -1.14
C LEU A 31 5.76 7.44 -0.59
N PRO A 32 5.99 8.48 -1.42
CA PRO A 32 6.43 9.78 -0.90
C PRO A 32 5.36 10.47 -0.05
N LYS A 33 4.08 10.23 -0.36
CA LYS A 33 2.95 10.79 0.41
C LYS A 33 2.55 9.94 1.61
N LYS A 34 3.24 8.83 1.89
CA LYS A 34 2.94 7.91 3.01
C LYS A 34 1.47 7.41 2.99
N LEU A 35 0.91 7.26 1.78
CA LEU A 35 -0.45 6.74 1.59
C LEU A 35 -0.49 5.20 1.64
N GLY A 36 0.66 4.56 1.44
CA GLY A 36 0.81 3.11 1.46
C GLY A 36 2.26 2.67 1.52
N LEU A 37 2.45 1.37 1.74
CA LEU A 37 3.74 0.70 1.78
C LEU A 37 3.80 -0.35 0.68
N GLU A 38 4.99 -0.62 0.18
CA GLU A 38 5.18 -1.74 -0.74
C GLU A 38 4.75 -3.05 -0.07
N ALA A 39 4.02 -3.89 -0.80
CA ALA A 39 3.55 -5.19 -0.32
C ALA A 39 4.69 -6.23 -0.36
N THR A 40 5.76 -5.95 0.40
CA THR A 40 6.85 -6.90 0.60
C THR A 40 6.40 -8.05 1.49
N LYS A 41 7.08 -9.20 1.43
CA LYS A 41 6.79 -10.35 2.31
C LYS A 41 6.80 -9.97 3.79
N GLN A 42 7.69 -9.06 4.18
CA GLN A 42 7.78 -8.51 5.53
C GLN A 42 6.53 -7.70 5.87
N ASN A 43 6.19 -6.70 5.06
CA ASN A 43 5.05 -5.81 5.34
C ASN A 43 3.71 -6.57 5.30
N LEU A 44 3.60 -7.62 4.48
CA LEU A 44 2.44 -8.51 4.44
C LEU A 44 2.32 -9.36 5.71
N TYR A 45 3.45 -9.81 6.26
CA TYR A 45 3.49 -10.53 7.53
C TYR A 45 3.09 -9.61 8.67
N ASP A 46 3.64 -8.40 8.71
CA ASP A 46 3.33 -7.39 9.72
C ASP A 46 1.85 -6.99 9.67
N LEU A 47 1.27 -6.84 8.47
CA LEU A 47 -0.17 -6.58 8.29
C LEU A 47 -1.03 -7.73 8.82
N LYS A 48 -0.61 -8.99 8.63
CA LYS A 48 -1.31 -10.16 9.19
C LYS A 48 -1.22 -10.22 10.70
N LEU A 49 -0.10 -9.80 11.29
CA LEU A 49 0.11 -9.80 12.73
C LEU A 49 -0.67 -8.67 13.45
N GLN A 50 -0.91 -7.56 12.76
CA GLN A 50 -1.69 -6.42 13.28
C GLN A 50 -3.21 -6.62 13.21
N LYS A 51 -3.67 -7.72 12.59
CA LYS A 51 -5.09 -8.06 12.43
C LYS A 51 -5.59 -8.88 13.61
#